data_AF-F6KLL5-F1
#
_entry.id   AF-F6KLL5-F1
#
_cell.length_a   1.000
_cell.length_b   1.000
_cell.length_c   1.000
_cell.angle_alpha   90.00
_cell.angle_beta   90.00
_cell.angle_gamma   90.00
#
_symmetry.space_group_name_H-M   'P 1'
#
loop_
_entity.id
_entity.type
_entity.pdbx_description
1 polymer ?
#
loop_
_entity_poly.entity_id
_entity_poly.type
_entity_poly.pdbx_seq_one_letter_code
_entity_poly.pdbx_strand_id
1 'polypeptide(L)'
;MAFPHTINQALPTIILSIGVFEESLVTPEGKVDVILLLGIPEELTATVEAELLQLYDRLFTIAGDERLRNELRKQRDVLAVKEWMQRKGIII
;
A
#
# COMPACT_ATOMS: atom_id res chain seq x y z
N MET A 1 3.65 8.05 -5.95
CA MET A 1 3.21 7.15 -4.85
C MET A 1 4.45 6.79 -4.05
N ALA A 2 4.30 6.52 -2.75
CA ALA A 2 5.41 6.07 -1.90
C ALA A 2 5.02 4.82 -1.09
N PHE A 3 6.03 3.97 -0.83
CA PHE A 3 5.89 2.67 -0.15
C PHE A 3 6.83 2.56 1.06
N PRO A 4 6.68 3.41 2.08
CA PRO A 4 7.48 3.28 3.29
C PRO A 4 7.17 1.94 3.97
N HIS A 5 8.18 1.34 4.58
CA HIS A 5 8.03 0.13 5.37
C HIS A 5 8.88 0.22 6.63
N THR A 6 8.46 -0.49 7.66
CA THR A 6 9.19 -0.59 8.93
C THR A 6 8.91 -1.93 9.61
N ILE A 7 9.70 -2.23 10.64
CA ILE A 7 9.50 -3.41 11.48
C ILE A 7 8.46 -3.07 12.56
N ASN A 8 7.42 -3.90 12.65
CA ASN A 8 6.40 -3.84 13.67
C ASN A 8 6.65 -4.96 14.70
N GLN A 9 7.15 -4.59 15.87
CA GLN A 9 7.43 -5.52 16.97
C GLN A 9 6.18 -5.87 17.80
N ALA A 10 5.06 -5.18 17.58
CA ALA A 10 3.87 -5.34 18.41
C ALA A 10 2.90 -6.43 17.89
N LEU A 11 2.89 -6.69 16.59
CA LEU A 11 1.95 -7.63 15.97
C LEU A 11 2.70 -8.65 15.09
N PRO A 12 2.28 -9.94 15.10
CA PRO A 12 2.89 -10.98 14.28
C PRO A 12 2.36 -10.99 12.83
N THR A 13 1.62 -9.96 12.41
CA THR A 13 0.97 -9.86 11.11
C THR A 13 1.42 -8.63 10.35
N ILE A 14 1.39 -8.71 9.02
CA ILE A 14 1.64 -7.56 8.15
C ILE A 14 0.47 -6.58 8.28
N ILE A 15 0.79 -5.32 8.54
CA ILE A 15 -0.19 -4.23 8.57
C ILE A 15 0.03 -3.33 7.36
N LEU A 16 -1.01 -3.16 6.55
CA LEU A 16 -1.03 -2.17 5.48
C LEU A 16 -1.87 -0.98 5.91
N SER A 17 -1.24 0.20 5.98
CA SER A 17 -1.91 1.47 6.21
C SER A 17 -1.86 2.33 4.95
N ILE A 18 -2.94 3.05 4.66
CA ILE A 18 -3.06 3.81 3.42
C ILE A 18 -3.41 5.26 3.74
N GLY A 19 -2.58 6.17 3.25
CA GLY A 19 -2.83 7.60 3.26
C GLY A 19 -3.06 8.09 1.84
N VAL A 20 -4.19 8.76 1.61
CA VAL A 20 -4.49 9.47 0.36
C VAL A 20 -4.51 10.95 0.68
N PHE A 21 -3.74 11.75 -0.06
CA PHE A 21 -3.69 13.19 0.14
C PHE A 21 -4.67 13.88 -0.81
N GLU A 22 -5.46 14.83 -0.27
CA GLU A 22 -6.31 15.70 -1.09
C GLU A 22 -5.46 16.58 -2.03
N GLU A 23 -4.35 17.10 -1.51
CA GLU A 23 -3.33 17.83 -2.26
C GLU A 23 -2.02 17.05 -2.28
N SER A 24 -1.38 16.95 -3.45
CA SER A 24 -0.12 16.22 -3.60
C SER A 24 0.94 16.72 -2.62
N LEU A 25 1.49 15.82 -1.80
CA LEU A 25 2.68 16.12 -1.00
C LEU A 25 3.87 16.31 -1.94
N VAL A 26 4.54 17.46 -1.85
CA VAL A 26 5.74 17.76 -2.66
C VAL A 26 6.98 17.42 -1.85
N THR A 27 7.79 16.50 -2.35
CA THR A 27 9.10 16.14 -1.81
C THR A 27 10.20 16.50 -2.81
N PRO A 28 11.49 16.54 -2.41
CA PRO A 28 12.59 16.74 -3.35
C PRO A 28 12.62 15.69 -4.48
N GLU A 29 12.10 14.50 -4.23
CA GLU A 29 12.06 13.36 -5.17
C GLU A 29 10.81 13.35 -6.06
N GLY A 30 9.82 14.23 -5.80
CA GLY A 30 8.66 14.40 -6.66
C GLY A 30 7.35 14.64 -5.90
N LYS A 31 6.22 14.31 -6.55
CA LYS A 31 4.88 14.46 -5.98
C LYS A 31 4.32 13.13 -5.49
N VAL A 32 3.79 13.12 -4.27
CA VAL A 32 3.19 11.95 -3.63
C VAL A 32 1.72 12.21 -3.33
N ASP A 33 0.84 11.47 -4.03
CA ASP A 33 -0.61 11.54 -3.82
C ASP A 33 -1.13 10.46 -2.87
N VAL A 34 -0.39 9.35 -2.80
CA VAL A 34 -0.77 8.15 -2.03
C VAL A 34 0.47 7.57 -1.38
N ILE A 35 0.34 7.25 -0.09
CA ILE A 35 1.30 6.50 0.73
C ILE A 35 0.66 5.18 1.11
N LEU A 36 1.40 4.09 0.87
CA LEU A 36 1.07 2.73 1.31
C LEU A 36 2.16 2.31 2.31
N LEU A 37 1.88 2.44 3.60
CA LEU A 37 2.81 2.13 4.69
C LEU A 37 2.66 0.66 5.11
N LEU A 38 3.77 -0.08 5.11
CA LEU A 38 3.81 -1.47 5.56
C LEU A 38 4.49 -1.58 6.93
N GLY A 39 3.77 -2.15 7.90
CA GLY A 39 4.33 -2.68 9.13
C GLY A 39 4.59 -4.16 8.96
N ILE A 40 5.86 -4.57 8.90
CA ILE A 40 6.29 -5.95 8.70
C ILE A 40 6.62 -6.55 10.07
N PRO A 41 6.08 -7.71 10.45
CA PRO A 41 6.41 -8.33 11.73
C PRO A 41 7.91 -8.62 11.83
N GLU A 42 8.46 -8.55 13.05
CA GLU A 42 9.88 -8.83 13.32
C GLU A 42 10.26 -10.26 12.95
N GLU A 43 9.37 -11.22 13.24
CA GLU A 43 9.53 -12.63 12.89
C GLU A 43 8.78 -12.95 11.59
N LEU A 44 9.53 -13.36 10.57
CA LEU A 44 9.02 -13.73 9.26
C LEU A 44 8.93 -15.25 9.14
N THR A 45 7.74 -15.81 9.35
CA THR A 45 7.48 -17.20 8.99
C THR A 45 7.41 -17.34 7.46
N ALA A 46 7.66 -18.54 6.92
CA ALA A 46 7.57 -18.79 5.47
C ALA A 46 6.23 -18.37 4.86
N THR A 47 5.13 -18.47 5.62
CA THR A 47 3.80 -18.00 5.20
C THR A 47 3.77 -16.47 5.09
N VAL A 48 4.27 -15.77 6.11
CA VAL A 48 4.30 -14.31 6.14
C VAL A 48 5.24 -13.75 5.07
N GLU A 49 6.37 -14.39 4.80
CA GLU A 49 7.26 -14.00 3.69
C GLU A 49 6.56 -14.11 2.34
N ALA A 50 5.85 -15.21 2.11
CA ALA A 50 5.09 -15.40 0.87
C ALA A 50 3.97 -14.35 0.72
N GLU A 51 3.26 -14.03 1.80
CA GLU A 51 2.26 -12.95 1.81
C GLU A 51 2.89 -11.58 1.52
N LEU A 52 4.06 -11.29 2.11
CA LEU A 52 4.78 -10.04 1.90
C LEU A 52 5.21 -9.87 0.43
N LEU A 53 5.76 -10.91 -0.19
CA LEU A 53 6.14 -10.90 -1.60
C LEU A 53 4.92 -10.67 -2.51
N GLN A 54 3.82 -11.38 -2.26
CA GLN A 54 2.58 -11.17 -3.01
C GLN A 54 2.04 -9.75 -2.85
N LEU A 55 2.14 -9.18 -1.65
CA LEU A 55 1.74 -7.80 -1.41
C LEU A 55 2.62 -6.83 -2.20
N TYR A 56 3.95 -7.00 -2.20
CA TYR A 56 4.86 -6.18 -3.00
C TYR A 56 4.56 -6.24 -4.49
N ASP A 57 4.35 -7.42 -5.06
CA ASP A 57 4.01 -7.57 -6.48
C ASP A 57 2.74 -6.80 -6.86
N ARG A 58 1.73 -6.86 -5.99
CA ARG A 58 0.48 -6.11 -6.18
C ARG A 58 0.69 -4.61 -6.06
N LEU A 59 1.46 -4.15 -5.08
CA LEU A 59 1.78 -2.72 -4.91
C LEU A 59 2.56 -2.19 -6.12
N PHE A 60 3.53 -2.95 -6.63
CA PHE A 60 4.27 -2.58 -7.84
C PHE A 60 3.40 -2.61 -9.10
N THR A 61 2.42 -3.51 -9.17
CA THR A 61 1.42 -3.51 -10.26
C THR A 61 0.62 -2.20 -10.26
N ILE A 62 0.13 -1.75 -9.11
CA ILE A 62 -0.54 -0.44 -9.00
C ILE A 62 0.44 0.69 -9.37
N ALA A 63 1.67 0.63 -8.84
CA ALA A 63 2.67 1.66 -9.06
C ALA A 63 3.05 1.79 -10.53
N GLY A 64 3.07 0.68 -11.29
CA GLY A 64 3.41 0.64 -12.70
C GLY A 64 2.28 1.07 -13.63
N ASP A 65 1.02 0.87 -13.25
CA ASP A 65 -0.14 1.15 -14.09
C ASP A 65 -0.76 2.53 -13.82
N GLU A 66 -0.63 3.45 -14.78
CA GLU A 66 -1.18 4.80 -14.68
C GLU A 66 -2.69 4.85 -14.45
N ARG A 67 -3.45 3.94 -15.06
CA ARG A 67 -4.89 3.86 -14.86
C ARG A 67 -5.18 3.48 -13.41
N LEU A 68 -4.49 2.48 -12.86
CA LEU A 68 -4.70 2.06 -11.47
C LEU A 68 -4.30 3.17 -10.49
N ARG A 69 -3.19 3.88 -10.73
CA ARG A 69 -2.78 5.05 -9.92
C ARG A 69 -3.86 6.14 -9.92
N ASN A 70 -4.39 6.47 -11.09
CA ASN A 70 -5.42 7.50 -11.24
C ASN A 70 -6.75 7.09 -10.61
N GLU A 71 -7.12 5.81 -10.68
CA GLU A 71 -8.30 5.30 -9.99
C GLU A 71 -8.11 5.36 -8.46
N LEU A 72 -6.95 4.96 -7.94
CA LEU A 72 -6.64 5.00 -6.52
C LEU A 72 -6.62 6.44 -5.97
N ARG A 73 -6.08 7.39 -6.74
CA ARG A 73 -6.07 8.83 -6.37
C ARG A 73 -7.47 9.44 -6.22
N LYS A 74 -8.48 8.86 -6.88
CA LYS A 74 -9.87 9.35 -6.80
C LYS A 74 -10.60 8.87 -5.54
N GLN A 75 -10.04 7.92 -4.81
CA GLN A 75 -10.64 7.42 -3.57
C GLN A 75 -10.46 8.47 -2.48
N ARG A 76 -11.54 8.78 -1.76
CA ARG A 76 -11.58 9.92 -0.82
C ARG A 76 -11.36 9.53 0.65
N ASP A 77 -11.53 8.26 0.96
CA ASP A 77 -11.40 7.73 2.31
C ASP A 77 -10.88 6.29 2.30
N VAL A 78 -10.48 5.81 3.48
CA VAL A 78 -9.88 4.48 3.67
C VAL A 78 -10.84 3.35 3.28
N LEU A 79 -12.15 3.52 3.47
CA LEU A 79 -13.13 2.51 3.10
C LEU A 79 -13.23 2.38 1.58
N ALA A 80 -13.32 3.50 0.86
CA ALA A 80 -13.34 3.54 -0.59
C ALA A 80 -12.06 2.92 -1.19
N VAL A 81 -10.90 3.19 -0.57
CA VAL A 81 -9.63 2.54 -0.95
C VAL A 81 -9.70 1.04 -0.72
N LYS A 82 -10.15 0.58 0.44
CA LYS A 82 -10.26 -0.84 0.78
C LYS A 82 -11.16 -1.57 -0.22
N GLU A 83 -12.34 -1.03 -0.50
CA GLU A 83 -13.26 -1.60 -1.47
C GLU A 83 -12.68 -1.61 -2.89
N TRP A 84 -11.96 -0.54 -3.28
CA TRP A 84 -11.26 -0.50 -4.56
C TRP A 84 -10.21 -1.62 -4.65
N MET A 85 -9.41 -1.83 -3.60
CA MET A 85 -8.40 -2.89 -3.56
C MET A 85 -9.04 -4.28 -3.65
N GLN A 86 -10.16 -4.51 -2.97
CA GLN A 86 -10.92 -5.77 -3.07
C GLN A 86 -11.46 -6.00 -4.48
N ARG A 87 -12.08 -4.99 -5.11
CA ARG A 87 -12.58 -5.09 -6.50
C ARG A 87 -11.47 -5.37 -7.52
N LYS A 88 -10.24 -4.96 -7.23
CA LYS A 88 -9.06 -5.20 -8.07
C LYS A 88 -8.32 -6.50 -7.74
N GLY A 89 -8.78 -7.28 -6.76
CA GLY A 89 -8.12 -8.51 -6.32
C GLY A 89 -6.77 -8.28 -5.63
N ILE A 90 -6.55 -7.07 -5.09
CA ILE A 90 -5.30 -6.67 -4.46
C ILE A 90 -5.25 -7.11 -2.99
N ILE A 91 -6.40 -7.19 -2.35
CA ILE A 91 -6.56 -7.77 -1.01
C ILE A 91 -7.79 -8.68 -1.04
N ILE A 92 -7.81 -9.67 -0.15
CA ILE A 92 -8.90 -10.64 0.01
C ILE A 92 -9.79 -10.16 1.16
#